data_AF-A0A6P0KYL9-F1
#
_entry.id   AF-A0A6P0KYL9-F1
#
_cell.length_a   1.000
_cell.length_b   1.000
_cell.length_c   1.000
_cell.angle_alpha   90.00
_cell.angle_beta   90.00
_cell.angle_gamma   90.00
#
_symmetry.space_group_name_H-M   'P 1'
#
loop_
_entity.id
_entity.type
_entity.pdbx_description
1 polymer ?
#
loop_
_entity_poly.entity_id
_entity_poly.type
_entity_poly.pdbx_seq_one_letter_code
_entity_poly.pdbx_strand_id
1 'polypeptide(L)'
;MTSKVYAPNVHLFAFHLKTSQPTTLLWDKCNEIISEKFGVTKQLEIEEESGYRVDLLKDKTTDDVAFHFGSNVTLDNTSLAVTGVATPLRIQDTYALALNLRRPELEENQTQPTQPVSSSFLEQLNPAGCLMPEEIGSSIGQTLVLTVWYTEQKRFIPWKLLQNRQELRQLADECLRAFIPAQIPCPHFNQEGELFGSPIFEYGVHSQPEKYCHILVWIFWEPEASDKFIDYYSNFINLFCYRNKVIRAYQLNRDVYQVIKREYQNIEQYFDQTFQNWPASQSLSQAELDKFKEDIKSVSQKALDYSRLLRDLDHYRLTITINAENYKRELRDISGKLPQDDLSFLETFFNDCRLFQEQIQSDLGYFGNGTALLEQALSAIRARVDIDQAEREKRLERWIALVGTGLAVSAISAQTAGKPLESIIDPKQSLDCPKAGVTPCLTYSVVFVLFHVGVGVIGALIVNGILNLVSKREQGTGNREQGTGNRE
;
A
#
# COMPACT_ATOMS: atom_id res chain seq x y z
N MET A 1 19.59 35.46 9.17
CA MET A 1 18.30 35.95 9.70
C MET A 1 17.25 34.95 9.26
N THR A 2 16.36 34.49 10.12
CA THR A 2 15.25 33.60 9.74
C THR A 2 14.18 34.40 8.99
N SER A 3 13.68 33.86 7.89
CA SER A 3 12.58 34.45 7.14
C SER A 3 11.32 34.63 8.01
N LYS A 4 10.51 35.65 7.73
CA LYS A 4 9.20 35.84 8.37
C LYS A 4 8.08 35.25 7.52
N VAL A 5 7.15 34.56 8.17
CA VAL A 5 5.98 33.92 7.55
C VAL A 5 4.71 34.35 8.27
N TYR A 6 3.60 34.44 7.54
CA TYR A 6 2.30 34.76 8.10
C TYR A 6 1.45 33.49 8.20
N ALA A 7 0.70 33.39 9.30
CA ALA A 7 -0.18 32.27 9.64
C ALA A 7 0.42 30.88 9.34
N PRO A 8 1.62 30.55 9.85
CA PRO A 8 2.20 29.22 9.68
C PRO A 8 1.26 28.15 10.23
N ASN A 9 1.11 27.09 9.45
CA ASN A 9 0.07 26.11 9.63
C ASN A 9 0.56 24.72 9.20
N VAL A 10 0.22 23.69 9.98
CA VAL A 10 0.65 22.31 9.79
C VAL A 10 -0.59 21.42 9.74
N HIS A 11 -0.63 20.54 8.76
CA HIS A 11 -1.64 19.50 8.62
C HIS A 11 -0.97 18.13 8.64
N LEU A 12 -1.32 17.30 9.60
CA LEU A 12 -1.01 15.88 9.64
C LEU A 12 -2.20 15.10 9.09
N PHE A 13 -1.96 14.31 8.04
CA PHE A 13 -2.88 13.31 7.53
C PHE A 13 -2.30 11.92 7.84
N ALA A 14 -2.76 11.29 8.92
CA ALA A 14 -2.29 9.98 9.35
C ALA A 14 -3.30 8.88 9.03
N PHE A 15 -2.81 7.72 8.56
CA PHE A 15 -3.64 6.60 8.09
C PHE A 15 -3.26 5.29 8.78
N HIS A 16 -4.24 4.65 9.40
CA HIS A 16 -4.06 3.41 10.15
C HIS A 16 -5.12 2.39 9.73
N LEU A 17 -4.70 1.18 9.40
CA LEU A 17 -5.61 0.11 9.02
C LEU A 17 -6.47 -0.29 10.23
N LYS A 18 -7.79 -0.38 10.06
CA LYS A 18 -8.75 -0.70 11.13
C LYS A 18 -8.49 -2.05 11.81
N THR A 19 -7.82 -2.98 11.11
CA THR A 19 -7.46 -4.30 11.64
C THR A 19 -6.07 -4.33 12.29
N SER A 20 -5.30 -3.24 12.20
CA SER A 20 -4.01 -3.12 12.91
C SER A 20 -4.24 -2.86 14.40
N GLN A 21 -3.32 -3.34 15.24
CA GLN A 21 -3.36 -3.14 16.69
C GLN A 21 -2.29 -2.13 17.11
N PRO A 22 -2.58 -1.24 18.09
CA PRO A 22 -3.90 -1.02 18.67
C PRO A 22 -4.84 -0.30 17.70
N THR A 23 -6.11 -0.69 17.63
CA THR A 23 -7.08 -0.09 16.69
C THR A 23 -7.39 1.38 16.99
N THR A 24 -7.15 1.82 18.23
CA THR A 24 -7.36 3.19 18.73
C THR A 24 -6.15 4.10 18.54
N LEU A 25 -5.04 3.60 17.96
CA LEU A 25 -3.75 4.28 17.89
C LEU A 25 -3.84 5.77 17.55
N LEU A 26 -4.54 6.13 16.46
CA LEU A 26 -4.60 7.51 15.99
C LEU A 26 -5.31 8.44 16.99
N TRP A 27 -6.34 7.95 17.67
CA TRP A 27 -7.13 8.73 18.62
C TRP A 27 -6.35 8.92 19.92
N ASP A 28 -5.72 7.85 20.40
CA ASP A 28 -4.85 7.88 21.58
C ASP A 28 -3.68 8.85 21.34
N LYS A 29 -3.04 8.77 20.17
CA LYS A 29 -1.96 9.68 19.78
C LYS A 29 -2.41 11.13 19.62
N CYS A 30 -3.58 11.36 19.03
CA CYS A 30 -4.15 12.70 18.96
C CYS A 30 -4.36 13.28 20.36
N ASN A 31 -4.98 12.52 21.27
CA ASN A 31 -5.23 12.91 22.64
C ASN A 31 -3.93 13.15 23.44
N GLU A 32 -2.92 12.31 23.27
CA GLU A 32 -1.57 12.49 23.83
C GLU A 32 -0.96 13.82 23.37
N ILE A 33 -0.97 14.09 22.05
CA ILE A 33 -0.41 15.32 21.49
C ILE A 33 -1.14 16.55 22.01
N ILE A 34 -2.47 16.61 21.91
CA ILE A 34 -3.22 17.83 22.29
C ILE A 34 -3.16 18.08 23.81
N SER A 35 -3.12 17.03 24.63
CA SER A 35 -3.07 17.18 26.08
C SER A 35 -1.67 17.51 26.58
N GLU A 36 -0.64 16.75 26.18
CA GLU A 36 0.71 16.92 26.70
C GLU A 36 1.46 18.09 26.05
N LYS A 37 1.23 18.35 24.76
CA LYS A 37 1.98 19.39 24.01
C LYS A 37 1.23 20.71 23.95
N PHE A 38 -0.10 20.68 24.02
CA PHE A 38 -0.95 21.87 23.88
C PHE A 38 -1.87 22.10 25.08
N GLY A 39 -1.77 21.32 26.16
CA GLY A 39 -2.50 21.58 27.42
C GLY A 39 -4.03 21.47 27.29
N VAL A 40 -4.54 20.79 26.26
CA VAL A 40 -5.97 20.64 26.03
C VAL A 40 -6.52 19.52 26.92
N THR A 41 -7.46 19.86 27.81
CA THR A 41 -8.04 18.87 28.75
C THR A 41 -9.20 18.08 28.16
N LYS A 42 -9.90 18.63 27.17
CA LYS A 42 -10.99 17.94 26.47
C LYS A 42 -10.38 16.90 25.52
N GLN A 43 -10.88 15.68 25.56
CA GLN A 43 -10.42 14.61 24.69
C GLN A 43 -11.28 14.51 23.42
N LEU A 44 -10.65 14.07 22.34
CA LEU A 44 -11.31 13.59 21.14
C LEU A 44 -11.90 12.21 21.45
N GLU A 45 -13.23 12.11 21.33
CA GLU A 45 -13.98 10.87 21.45
C GLU A 45 -14.57 10.49 20.09
N ILE A 46 -14.50 9.20 19.77
CA ILE A 46 -15.05 8.66 18.52
C ILE A 46 -16.26 7.76 18.74
N GLU A 47 -17.15 7.73 17.75
CA GLU A 47 -18.26 6.80 17.63
C GLU A 47 -18.25 6.17 16.22
N GLU A 48 -18.34 4.84 16.17
CA GLU A 48 -18.24 4.10 14.92
C GLU A 48 -19.60 4.01 14.22
N GLU A 49 -19.62 4.29 12.92
CA GLU A 49 -20.84 4.25 12.11
C GLU A 49 -20.72 3.33 10.90
N SER A 50 -21.88 2.87 10.40
CA SER A 50 -21.95 2.11 9.14
C SER A 50 -21.77 3.04 7.94
N GLY A 51 -20.96 2.62 6.97
CA GLY A 51 -20.80 3.36 5.73
C GLY A 51 -19.42 3.17 5.10
N TYR A 52 -19.32 3.62 3.84
CA TYR A 52 -18.07 3.61 3.10
C TYR A 52 -17.07 4.62 3.67
N ARG A 53 -17.50 5.88 3.78
CA ARG A 53 -16.75 6.96 4.40
C ARG A 53 -17.62 7.55 5.50
N VAL A 54 -17.13 7.58 6.73
CA VAL A 54 -17.87 8.09 7.89
C VAL A 54 -16.97 8.98 8.71
N ASP A 55 -17.50 10.12 9.14
CA ASP A 55 -16.86 10.95 10.15
C ASP A 55 -17.14 10.32 11.52
N LEU A 56 -16.13 10.23 12.36
CA LEU A 56 -16.17 9.42 13.58
C LEU A 56 -16.31 10.24 14.85
N LEU A 57 -16.30 11.58 14.78
CA LEU A 57 -16.41 12.39 15.98
C LEU A 57 -17.77 12.13 16.65
N LYS A 58 -17.75 11.72 17.92
CA LYS A 58 -18.94 11.31 18.66
C LYS A 58 -20.00 12.41 18.77
N ASP A 59 -19.57 13.63 19.13
CA ASP A 59 -20.46 14.78 19.30
C ASP A 59 -20.56 15.64 18.02
N LYS A 60 -20.40 15.05 16.83
CA LYS A 60 -20.48 15.77 15.56
C LYS A 60 -21.88 16.33 15.31
N THR A 61 -21.93 17.41 14.54
CA THR A 61 -23.17 17.98 13.99
C THR A 61 -23.18 17.80 12.47
N THR A 62 -24.31 18.12 11.84
CA THR A 62 -24.41 18.11 10.37
C THR A 62 -23.43 19.08 9.71
N ASP A 63 -23.10 20.19 10.40
CA ASP A 63 -22.29 21.28 9.84
C ASP A 63 -20.84 21.27 10.35
N ASP A 64 -20.54 20.54 11.43
CA ASP A 64 -19.21 20.45 12.02
C ASP A 64 -18.91 19.03 12.51
N VAL A 65 -17.94 18.41 11.86
CA VAL A 65 -17.48 17.04 12.12
C VAL A 65 -16.10 17.00 12.77
N ALA A 66 -15.58 18.16 13.18
CA ALA A 66 -14.22 18.30 13.67
C ALA A 66 -14.17 18.70 15.15
N PHE A 67 -13.11 18.27 15.81
CA PHE A 67 -12.80 18.63 17.18
C PHE A 67 -11.88 19.87 17.19
N HIS A 68 -12.41 21.01 17.65
CA HIS A 68 -11.67 22.27 17.70
C HIS A 68 -11.06 22.52 19.08
N PHE A 69 -9.85 23.07 19.12
CA PHE A 69 -9.16 23.44 20.34
C PHE A 69 -8.24 24.66 20.15
N GLY A 70 -7.92 25.32 21.27
CA GLY A 70 -6.99 26.45 21.32
C GLY A 70 -5.99 26.29 22.45
N SER A 71 -4.80 26.85 22.26
CA SER A 71 -3.70 26.86 23.22
C SER A 71 -2.80 28.08 23.01
N ASN A 72 -1.77 28.21 23.83
CA ASN A 72 -0.73 29.23 23.69
C ASN A 72 0.65 28.57 23.73
N VAL A 73 1.54 28.98 22.84
CA VAL A 73 2.96 28.58 22.83
C VAL A 73 3.84 29.79 23.13
N THR A 74 5.01 29.57 23.72
CA THR A 74 5.94 30.66 24.04
C THR A 74 7.09 30.66 23.04
N LEU A 75 7.26 31.77 22.32
CA LEU A 75 8.40 32.01 21.44
C LEU A 75 9.06 33.34 21.85
N ASP A 76 10.37 33.33 22.13
CA ASP A 76 11.13 34.53 22.54
C ASP A 76 10.48 35.32 23.69
N ASN A 77 10.00 34.61 24.73
CA ASN A 77 9.25 35.16 25.87
C ASN A 77 7.91 35.82 25.51
N THR A 78 7.42 35.63 24.30
CA THR A 78 6.10 36.10 23.85
C THR A 78 5.14 34.92 23.77
N SER A 79 3.99 35.05 24.45
CA SER A 79 2.89 34.09 24.34
C SER A 79 2.13 34.33 23.04
N LEU A 80 2.05 33.31 22.19
CA LEU A 80 1.39 33.35 20.88
C LEU A 80 0.28 32.29 20.85
N ALA A 81 -0.92 32.70 20.44
CA ALA A 81 -2.04 31.78 20.36
C ALA A 81 -1.88 30.79 19.20
N VAL A 82 -2.23 29.53 19.47
CA VAL A 82 -2.29 28.42 18.53
C VAL A 82 -3.70 27.85 18.55
N THR A 83 -4.24 27.56 17.39
CA THR A 83 -5.52 26.84 17.25
C THR A 83 -5.29 25.53 16.53
N GLY A 84 -6.10 24.53 16.82
CA GLY A 84 -6.06 23.26 16.13
C GLY A 84 -7.42 22.66 15.91
N VAL A 85 -7.48 21.78 14.91
CA VAL A 85 -8.69 21.09 14.46
C VAL A 85 -8.32 19.64 14.19
N ALA A 86 -9.01 18.70 14.82
CA ALA A 86 -8.82 17.27 14.62
C ALA A 86 -10.09 16.64 14.04
N THR A 87 -10.00 16.07 12.85
CA THR A 87 -11.11 15.39 12.19
C THR A 87 -10.83 13.89 12.14
N PRO A 88 -11.48 13.09 13.01
CA PRO A 88 -11.40 11.64 12.95
C PRO A 88 -12.41 11.10 11.92
N LEU A 89 -11.96 10.25 11.01
CA LEU A 89 -12.82 9.65 10.00
C LEU A 89 -12.37 8.21 9.67
N ARG A 90 -13.25 7.46 9.03
CA ARG A 90 -12.93 6.15 8.42
C ARG A 90 -13.23 6.19 6.93
N ILE A 91 -12.27 5.73 6.13
CA ILE A 91 -12.41 5.48 4.70
C ILE A 91 -12.26 3.97 4.49
N GLN A 92 -13.38 3.28 4.28
CA GLN A 92 -13.47 1.82 4.18
C GLN A 92 -12.85 1.11 5.39
N ASP A 93 -11.72 0.44 5.17
CA ASP A 93 -10.92 -0.33 6.12
C ASP A 93 -9.85 0.50 6.83
N THR A 94 -9.81 1.81 6.60
CA THR A 94 -8.73 2.69 7.06
C THR A 94 -9.28 3.79 7.94
N TYR A 95 -8.76 3.88 9.16
CA TYR A 95 -8.91 5.08 9.99
C TYR A 95 -7.96 6.17 9.48
N ALA A 96 -8.48 7.38 9.40
CA ALA A 96 -7.71 8.56 9.06
C ALA A 96 -7.90 9.63 10.14
N LEU A 97 -6.81 10.28 10.51
CA LEU A 97 -6.79 11.46 11.35
C LEU A 97 -6.25 12.62 10.51
N ALA A 98 -7.09 13.63 10.30
CA ALA A 98 -6.65 14.92 9.80
C ALA A 98 -6.50 15.87 11.00
N LEU A 99 -5.26 16.15 11.42
CA LEU A 99 -4.94 17.05 12.52
C LEU A 99 -4.31 18.32 11.97
N ASN A 100 -4.92 19.45 12.26
CA ASN A 100 -4.45 20.78 11.92
C ASN A 100 -3.95 21.51 13.16
N LEU A 101 -2.80 22.19 13.06
CA LEU A 101 -2.23 23.05 14.09
C LEU A 101 -1.71 24.33 13.43
N ARG A 102 -2.13 25.51 13.91
CA ARG A 102 -1.79 26.77 13.25
C ARG A 102 -1.64 27.94 14.20
N ARG A 103 -0.86 28.94 13.78
CA ARG A 103 -1.06 30.32 14.22
C ARG A 103 -2.30 30.87 13.49
N PRO A 104 -3.33 31.36 14.20
CA PRO A 104 -4.49 31.98 13.57
C PRO A 104 -4.10 33.10 12.61
N GLU A 105 -4.85 33.23 11.51
CA GLU A 105 -4.73 34.35 10.59
C GLU A 105 -5.19 35.66 11.23
N LEU A 106 -6.23 35.61 12.05
CA LEU A 106 -6.80 36.78 12.70
C LEU A 106 -6.54 36.74 14.21
N GLU A 107 -6.39 37.92 14.81
CA GLU A 107 -6.39 38.08 16.27
C GLU A 107 -7.76 37.68 16.85
N GLU A 108 -7.85 37.54 18.18
CA GLU A 108 -9.08 37.09 18.87
C GLU A 108 -10.33 37.92 18.53
N ASN A 109 -10.14 39.20 18.16
CA ASN A 109 -11.22 40.09 17.74
C ASN A 109 -11.76 39.82 16.32
N GLN A 110 -11.21 38.82 15.61
CA GLN A 110 -11.57 38.39 14.24
C GLN A 110 -11.57 39.51 13.19
N THR A 111 -10.88 40.61 13.43
CA THR A 111 -10.90 41.79 12.54
C THR A 111 -9.52 42.22 12.09
N GLN A 112 -8.47 41.86 12.83
CA GLN A 112 -7.09 42.25 12.53
C GLN A 112 -6.24 41.02 12.21
N PRO A 113 -5.41 41.06 11.15
CA PRO A 113 -4.42 40.01 10.89
C PRO A 113 -3.40 39.89 12.02
N THR A 114 -3.01 38.66 12.33
CA THR A 114 -1.90 38.41 13.24
C THR A 114 -0.58 38.86 12.64
N GLN A 115 0.37 39.22 13.49
CA GLN A 115 1.69 39.66 13.03
C GLN A 115 2.49 38.48 12.44
N PRO A 116 3.22 38.69 11.33
CA PRO A 116 4.19 37.72 10.83
C PRO A 116 5.21 37.29 11.88
N VAL A 117 5.48 35.99 11.95
CA VAL A 117 6.41 35.36 12.90
C VAL A 117 7.64 34.84 12.17
N SER A 118 8.73 34.57 12.90
CA SER A 118 9.88 33.84 12.34
C SER A 118 9.45 32.44 11.89
N SER A 119 10.04 31.92 10.81
CA SER A 119 9.83 30.53 10.37
C SER A 119 10.18 29.49 11.45
N SER A 120 11.02 29.84 12.41
CA SER A 120 11.29 29.03 13.62
C SER A 120 10.04 28.72 14.46
N PHE A 121 8.95 29.49 14.32
CA PHE A 121 7.68 29.21 14.99
C PHE A 121 7.14 27.81 14.64
N LEU A 122 7.45 27.26 13.46
CA LEU A 122 7.03 25.91 13.07
C LEU A 122 7.53 24.82 14.03
N GLU A 123 8.63 25.05 14.75
CA GLU A 123 9.12 24.15 15.82
C GLU A 123 8.07 24.01 16.94
N GLN A 124 7.36 25.09 17.25
CA GLN A 124 6.34 25.12 18.30
C GLN A 124 5.07 24.35 17.91
N LEU A 125 4.88 24.06 16.62
CA LEU A 125 3.77 23.24 16.12
C LEU A 125 4.13 21.74 16.05
N ASN A 126 5.41 21.39 16.26
CA ASN A 126 5.90 20.01 16.29
C ASN A 126 6.91 19.79 17.43
N PRO A 127 6.54 20.11 18.68
CA PRO A 127 7.47 20.04 19.80
C PRO A 127 7.99 18.62 19.99
N ALA A 128 9.32 18.49 20.06
CA ALA A 128 10.03 17.21 20.14
C ALA A 128 9.70 16.22 19.00
N GLY A 129 9.17 16.69 17.87
CA GLY A 129 8.85 15.82 16.72
C GLY A 129 7.57 15.00 16.89
N CYS A 130 6.63 15.41 17.73
CA CYS A 130 5.42 14.63 18.03
C CYS A 130 4.54 14.28 16.81
N LEU A 131 4.73 14.95 15.68
CA LEU A 131 4.04 14.67 14.42
C LEU A 131 4.85 13.78 13.46
N MET A 132 6.04 13.32 13.85
CA MET A 132 6.89 12.48 12.99
C MET A 132 6.37 11.04 12.90
N PRO A 133 6.66 10.30 11.80
CA PRO A 133 6.12 8.96 11.60
C PRO A 133 6.40 7.96 12.73
N GLU A 134 7.57 8.04 13.36
CA GLU A 134 7.95 7.17 14.48
C GLU A 134 7.13 7.45 15.75
N GLU A 135 6.71 8.70 15.97
CA GLU A 135 5.90 9.10 17.11
C GLU A 135 4.42 8.74 16.93
N ILE A 136 3.90 8.92 15.71
CA ILE A 136 2.52 8.57 15.37
C ILE A 136 2.34 7.06 15.23
N GLY A 137 3.28 6.36 14.60
CA GLY A 137 3.28 4.90 14.47
C GLY A 137 2.16 4.32 13.60
N SER A 138 1.61 5.11 12.66
CA SER A 138 0.47 4.67 11.84
C SER A 138 0.85 3.50 10.91
N SER A 139 -0.05 2.52 10.72
CA SER A 139 0.31 1.27 10.02
C SER A 139 0.36 1.40 8.50
N ILE A 140 -0.30 2.42 7.94
CA ILE A 140 -0.28 2.73 6.50
C ILE A 140 0.69 3.87 6.21
N GLY A 141 0.80 4.85 7.10
CA GLY A 141 1.71 5.98 6.93
C GLY A 141 1.02 7.32 7.16
N GLN A 142 1.69 8.39 6.74
CA GLN A 142 1.19 9.75 6.93
C GLN A 142 1.72 10.72 5.88
N THR A 143 1.06 11.86 5.75
CA THR A 143 1.51 13.00 4.97
C THR A 143 1.41 14.26 5.81
N LEU A 144 2.48 15.04 5.81
CA LEU A 144 2.52 16.35 6.45
C LEU A 144 2.43 17.43 5.39
N VAL A 145 1.60 18.44 5.61
CA VAL A 145 1.50 19.61 4.75
C VAL A 145 1.73 20.85 5.61
N LEU A 146 2.81 21.56 5.33
CA LEU A 146 3.12 22.84 5.94
C LEU A 146 2.63 23.93 4.98
N THR A 147 1.74 24.79 5.45
CA THR A 147 1.28 25.95 4.70
C THR A 147 1.76 27.22 5.38
N VAL A 148 2.32 28.14 4.60
CA VAL A 148 2.79 29.45 5.06
C VAL A 148 2.44 30.50 4.03
N TRP A 149 2.07 31.70 4.49
CA TRP A 149 1.88 32.82 3.58
C TRP A 149 3.18 33.62 3.45
N TYR A 150 3.51 33.96 2.21
CA TYR A 150 4.66 34.82 1.95
C TYR A 150 4.38 36.27 2.40
N THR A 151 5.31 36.88 3.14
CA THR A 151 5.05 38.15 3.86
C THR A 151 5.67 39.39 3.25
N GLU A 152 6.66 39.26 2.35
CA GLU A 152 7.22 40.42 1.67
C GLU A 152 6.24 40.91 0.58
N GLN A 153 5.32 41.78 1.00
CA GLN A 153 4.52 42.72 0.20
C GLN A 153 4.36 42.35 -1.28
N LYS A 154 3.37 41.49 -1.59
CA LYS A 154 2.68 41.38 -2.90
C LYS A 154 3.46 41.85 -4.14
N ARG A 155 4.74 41.50 -4.27
CA ARG A 155 5.38 41.57 -5.55
C ARG A 155 4.81 40.36 -6.26
N PHE A 156 4.08 40.60 -7.34
CA PHE A 156 3.79 39.57 -8.32
C PHE A 156 5.15 39.15 -8.87
N ILE A 157 5.82 38.27 -8.14
CA ILE A 157 7.07 37.65 -8.49
C ILE A 157 6.64 36.55 -9.44
N PRO A 158 6.96 36.55 -10.74
CA PRO A 158 6.58 35.42 -11.58
C PRO A 158 7.34 34.20 -11.06
N TRP A 159 6.70 33.32 -10.28
CA TRP A 159 7.42 32.24 -9.58
C TRP A 159 8.16 31.34 -10.56
N LYS A 160 7.66 31.20 -11.80
CA LYS A 160 8.27 30.43 -12.88
C LYS A 160 9.65 30.94 -13.31
N LEU A 161 10.06 32.15 -12.92
CA LEU A 161 11.43 32.63 -13.14
C LEU A 161 12.39 31.91 -12.18
N LEU A 162 13.52 31.45 -12.72
CA LEU A 162 14.47 30.58 -12.00
C LEU A 162 14.92 31.14 -10.65
N GLN A 163 15.25 32.43 -10.58
CA GLN A 163 15.68 33.06 -9.32
C GLN A 163 14.60 32.99 -8.24
N ASN A 164 13.35 33.27 -8.62
CA ASN A 164 12.22 33.27 -7.71
C ASN A 164 11.90 31.87 -7.20
N ARG A 165 12.01 30.84 -8.06
CA ARG A 165 11.91 29.43 -7.65
C ARG A 165 12.94 29.08 -6.58
N GLN A 166 14.19 29.52 -6.77
CA GLN A 166 15.27 29.25 -5.83
C GLN A 166 15.04 29.93 -4.47
N GLU A 167 14.60 31.20 -4.47
CA GLU A 167 14.28 31.94 -3.25
C GLU A 167 13.12 31.30 -2.48
N LEU A 168 12.04 30.91 -3.18
CA LEU A 168 10.89 30.23 -2.58
C LEU A 168 11.24 28.83 -2.08
N ARG A 169 12.07 28.10 -2.82
CA ARG A 169 12.60 26.80 -2.36
C ARG A 169 13.46 26.96 -1.12
N GLN A 170 14.29 28.00 -1.05
CA GLN A 170 15.07 28.27 0.16
C GLN A 170 14.16 28.55 1.36
N LEU A 171 13.07 29.30 1.18
CA LEU A 171 12.07 29.50 2.23
C LEU A 171 11.41 28.18 2.63
N ALA A 172 11.04 27.33 1.67
CA ALA A 172 10.49 26.00 1.96
C ALA A 172 11.46 25.12 2.75
N ASP A 173 12.74 25.11 2.36
CA ASP A 173 13.82 24.40 3.06
C ASP A 173 14.06 24.96 4.47
N GLU A 174 13.91 26.27 4.67
CA GLU A 174 13.98 26.92 5.99
C GLU A 174 12.80 26.51 6.88
N CYS A 175 11.57 26.53 6.35
CA CYS A 175 10.37 26.08 7.06
C CYS A 175 10.47 24.60 7.45
N LEU A 176 10.92 23.75 6.53
CA LEU A 176 11.10 22.32 6.80
C LEU A 176 12.13 22.07 7.91
N ARG A 177 13.29 22.74 7.84
CA ARG A 177 14.34 22.62 8.87
C ARG A 177 13.91 23.14 10.24
N ALA A 178 13.04 24.15 10.28
CA ALA A 178 12.46 24.64 11.53
C ALA A 178 11.44 23.65 12.12
N PHE A 179 10.66 23.00 11.26
CA PHE A 179 9.63 22.06 11.68
C PHE A 179 10.18 20.70 12.16
N ILE A 180 11.26 20.21 11.56
CA ILE A 180 11.85 18.91 11.88
C ILE A 180 12.88 19.08 13.01
N PRO A 181 12.78 18.29 14.11
CA PRO A 181 13.79 18.31 15.17
C PRO A 181 15.20 18.06 14.64
N ALA A 182 16.19 18.79 15.17
CA ALA A 182 17.58 18.75 14.69
C ALA A 182 18.23 17.35 14.74
N GLN A 183 17.70 16.43 15.54
CA GLN A 183 18.20 15.06 15.67
C GLN A 183 17.70 14.15 14.54
N ILE A 184 16.65 14.56 13.82
CA ILE A 184 16.03 13.79 12.75
C ILE A 184 16.54 14.30 11.40
N PRO A 185 17.06 13.43 10.52
CA PRO A 185 17.46 13.85 9.18
C PRO A 185 16.29 14.46 8.41
N CYS A 186 16.48 15.67 7.88
CA CYS A 186 15.48 16.28 7.00
C CYS A 186 15.32 15.43 5.72
N PRO A 187 14.07 15.13 5.30
CA PRO A 187 13.81 14.42 4.06
C PRO A 187 14.38 15.17 2.86
N HIS A 188 14.92 14.42 1.90
CA HIS A 188 15.44 14.99 0.67
C HIS A 188 14.32 15.60 -0.16
N PHE A 189 14.63 16.73 -0.80
CA PHE A 189 13.78 17.33 -1.82
C PHE A 189 13.53 16.33 -2.96
N ASN A 190 12.26 16.16 -3.33
CA ASN A 190 11.82 15.25 -4.39
C ASN A 190 11.49 16.03 -5.67
N GLN A 191 10.55 16.97 -5.57
CA GLN A 191 10.07 17.75 -6.71
C GLN A 191 9.43 19.06 -6.25
N GLU A 192 9.16 19.94 -7.20
CA GLU A 192 8.41 21.18 -7.00
C GLU A 192 7.43 21.41 -8.15
N GLY A 193 6.38 22.17 -7.88
CA GLY A 193 5.37 22.50 -8.86
C GLY A 193 4.49 23.66 -8.40
N GLU A 194 3.32 23.74 -9.03
CA GLU A 194 2.27 24.71 -8.72
C GLU A 194 1.00 23.94 -8.37
N LEU A 195 0.26 24.43 -7.39
CA LEU A 195 -1.07 23.93 -7.06
C LEU A 195 -1.93 25.10 -6.63
N PHE A 196 -3.11 25.24 -7.23
CA PHE A 196 -4.03 26.36 -7.04
C PHE A 196 -3.35 27.73 -7.19
N GLY A 197 -2.52 27.85 -8.22
CA GLY A 197 -1.71 29.04 -8.48
C GLY A 197 -0.48 29.17 -7.60
N SER A 198 -0.39 28.49 -6.45
CA SER A 198 0.68 28.67 -5.46
C SER A 198 1.81 27.64 -5.58
N PRO A 199 3.08 28.03 -5.37
CA PRO A 199 4.22 27.13 -5.42
C PRO A 199 4.19 26.10 -4.28
N ILE A 200 4.43 24.84 -4.63
CA ILE A 200 4.44 23.71 -3.70
C ILE A 200 5.70 22.86 -3.90
N PHE A 201 6.30 22.45 -2.79
CA PHE A 201 7.56 21.71 -2.74
C PHE A 201 7.36 20.39 -2.01
N GLU A 202 7.81 19.29 -2.60
CA GLU A 202 7.69 17.95 -2.06
C GLU A 202 9.02 17.43 -1.55
N TYR A 203 8.98 16.84 -0.37
CA TYR A 203 10.11 16.21 0.30
C TYR A 203 9.74 14.78 0.71
N GLY A 204 10.76 13.92 0.70
CA GLY A 204 10.62 12.49 0.94
C GLY A 204 10.59 11.71 -0.37
N VAL A 205 11.59 10.85 -0.56
CA VAL A 205 11.71 10.02 -1.76
C VAL A 205 11.30 8.59 -1.43
N HIS A 206 10.31 8.07 -2.15
CA HIS A 206 9.74 6.73 -1.89
C HIS A 206 10.75 5.59 -2.06
N SER A 207 11.81 5.80 -2.85
CA SER A 207 12.89 4.82 -3.07
C SER A 207 13.80 4.64 -1.85
N GLN A 208 13.59 5.41 -0.79
CA GLN A 208 14.30 5.31 0.49
C GLN A 208 13.31 4.96 1.62
N PRO A 209 12.77 3.72 1.63
CA PRO A 209 11.62 3.35 2.45
C PRO A 209 11.88 3.43 3.96
N GLU A 210 13.10 3.14 4.42
CA GLU A 210 13.47 3.14 5.85
C GLU A 210 13.40 4.53 6.51
N LYS A 211 13.36 5.60 5.71
CA LYS A 211 13.32 7.00 6.19
C LYS A 211 12.21 7.81 5.54
N TYR A 212 11.23 7.13 4.94
CA TYR A 212 10.21 7.82 4.15
C TYR A 212 9.28 8.64 5.04
N CYS A 213 9.32 9.96 4.86
CA CYS A 213 8.34 10.88 5.40
C CYS A 213 7.89 11.80 4.26
N HIS A 214 6.62 11.71 3.88
CA HIS A 214 6.06 12.54 2.83
C HIS A 214 5.68 13.90 3.40
N ILE A 215 6.39 14.94 3.00
CA ILE A 215 6.16 16.31 3.46
C ILE A 215 5.98 17.23 2.27
N LEU A 216 4.90 18.01 2.29
CA LEU A 216 4.64 19.08 1.34
C LEU A 216 4.83 20.41 2.06
N VAL A 217 5.58 21.33 1.45
CA VAL A 217 5.64 22.73 1.89
C VAL A 217 4.99 23.58 0.81
N TRP A 218 3.86 24.19 1.15
CA TRP A 218 3.04 24.97 0.24
C TRP A 218 3.09 26.44 0.65
N ILE A 219 3.65 27.28 -0.22
CA ILE A 219 3.81 28.70 0.05
C ILE A 219 2.66 29.44 -0.61
N PHE A 220 1.71 29.89 0.19
CA PHE A 220 0.57 30.66 -0.29
C PHE A 220 0.99 32.09 -0.63
N TRP A 221 0.58 32.49 -1.83
CA TRP A 221 0.77 33.83 -2.37
C TRP A 221 -0.52 34.44 -2.94
N GLU A 222 -1.50 33.60 -3.27
CA GLU A 222 -2.81 33.91 -3.82
C GLU A 222 -3.83 33.42 -2.79
N PRO A 223 -4.70 34.28 -2.26
CA PRO A 223 -5.64 33.89 -1.22
C PRO A 223 -6.52 32.69 -1.59
N GLU A 224 -6.84 32.58 -2.87
CA GLU A 224 -7.64 31.51 -3.45
C GLU A 224 -7.02 30.13 -3.24
N ALA A 225 -5.69 30.03 -3.06
CA ALA A 225 -5.04 28.75 -2.79
C ALA A 225 -5.41 28.19 -1.41
N SER A 226 -5.49 29.06 -0.40
CA SER A 226 -5.93 28.68 0.94
C SER A 226 -7.40 28.27 0.93
N ASP A 227 -8.25 29.07 0.29
CA ASP A 227 -9.69 28.80 0.19
C ASP A 227 -9.95 27.46 -0.54
N LYS A 228 -9.31 27.24 -1.69
CA LYS A 228 -9.41 25.97 -2.42
C LYS A 228 -8.87 24.80 -1.61
N PHE A 229 -7.78 24.97 -0.86
CA PHE A 229 -7.30 23.87 -0.02
C PHE A 229 -8.31 23.47 1.05
N ILE A 230 -9.03 24.44 1.63
CA ILE A 230 -10.11 24.19 2.59
C ILE A 230 -11.32 23.54 1.90
N ASP A 231 -11.77 24.09 0.77
CA ASP A 231 -12.92 23.56 0.00
C ASP A 231 -12.72 22.10 -0.43
N TYR A 232 -11.49 21.73 -0.76
CA TYR A 232 -11.12 20.39 -1.22
C TYR A 232 -10.42 19.55 -0.13
N TYR A 233 -10.46 19.99 1.14
CA TYR A 233 -9.71 19.33 2.22
C TYR A 233 -10.05 17.84 2.34
N SER A 234 -11.34 17.48 2.22
CA SER A 234 -11.76 16.07 2.22
C SER A 234 -11.20 15.27 1.03
N ASN A 235 -11.05 15.88 -0.14
CA ASN A 235 -10.43 15.21 -1.28
C ASN A 235 -8.93 15.00 -1.06
N PHE A 236 -8.24 15.95 -0.42
CA PHE A 236 -6.84 15.76 -0.03
C PHE A 236 -6.65 14.62 0.98
N ILE A 237 -7.55 14.47 1.97
CA ILE A 237 -7.53 13.31 2.88
C ILE A 237 -7.59 12.01 2.07
N ASN A 238 -8.52 11.92 1.11
CA ASN A 238 -8.67 10.73 0.26
C ASN A 238 -7.43 10.49 -0.61
N LEU A 239 -6.93 11.53 -1.31
CA LEU A 239 -5.73 11.45 -2.14
C LEU A 239 -4.53 10.95 -1.34
N PHE A 240 -4.27 11.56 -0.18
CA PHE A 240 -3.15 11.14 0.66
C PHE A 240 -3.37 9.74 1.26
N CYS A 241 -4.61 9.34 1.57
CA CYS A 241 -4.92 7.98 2.00
C CYS A 241 -4.52 6.96 0.90
N TYR A 242 -4.99 7.15 -0.32
CA TYR A 242 -4.71 6.24 -1.42
C TYR A 242 -3.23 6.23 -1.79
N ARG A 243 -2.57 7.40 -1.76
CA ARG A 243 -1.12 7.51 -1.94
C ARG A 243 -0.35 6.70 -0.90
N ASN A 244 -0.66 6.88 0.39
CA ASN A 244 0.04 6.14 1.45
C ASN A 244 -0.25 4.63 1.38
N LYS A 245 -1.46 4.20 0.98
CA LYS A 245 -1.75 2.79 0.71
C LYS A 245 -0.87 2.21 -0.40
N VAL A 246 -0.67 2.95 -1.50
CA VAL A 246 0.25 2.55 -2.59
C VAL A 246 1.68 2.43 -2.07
N ILE A 247 2.19 3.45 -1.38
CA ILE A 247 3.56 3.44 -0.85
C ILE A 247 3.76 2.28 0.13
N ARG A 248 2.83 2.09 1.07
CA ARG A 248 2.91 1.01 2.06
C ARG A 248 2.88 -0.37 1.41
N ALA A 249 2.00 -0.58 0.43
CA ALA A 249 1.94 -1.84 -0.31
C ALA A 249 3.25 -2.11 -1.04
N TYR A 250 3.87 -1.08 -1.63
CA TYR A 250 5.19 -1.23 -2.26
C TYR A 250 6.28 -1.56 -1.24
N GLN A 251 6.32 -0.89 -0.08
CA GLN A 251 7.27 -1.20 0.99
C GLN A 251 7.14 -2.65 1.49
N LEU A 252 5.93 -3.09 1.82
CA LEU A 252 5.68 -4.47 2.26
C LEU A 252 6.04 -5.48 1.18
N ASN A 253 5.81 -5.13 -0.08
CA ASN A 253 6.26 -5.94 -1.21
C ASN A 253 7.80 -6.03 -1.27
N ARG A 254 8.53 -4.93 -1.03
CA ARG A 254 10.01 -4.95 -0.97
C ARG A 254 10.52 -5.81 0.19
N ASP A 255 9.81 -5.85 1.32
CA ASP A 255 10.14 -6.76 2.42
C ASP A 255 9.97 -8.23 2.01
N VAL A 256 8.84 -8.58 1.39
CA VAL A 256 8.59 -9.93 0.85
C VAL A 256 9.60 -10.29 -0.24
N TYR A 257 9.99 -9.34 -1.08
CA TYR A 257 11.02 -9.52 -2.10
C TYR A 257 12.36 -10.01 -1.49
N GLN A 258 12.78 -9.45 -0.34
CA GLN A 258 14.01 -9.91 0.30
C GLN A 258 13.90 -11.35 0.80
N VAL A 259 12.73 -11.72 1.31
CA VAL A 259 12.47 -13.09 1.77
C VAL A 259 12.47 -14.08 0.60
N ILE A 260 11.69 -13.81 -0.46
CA ILE A 260 11.60 -14.72 -1.61
C ILE A 260 12.93 -14.85 -2.34
N LYS A 261 13.73 -13.78 -2.40
CA LYS A 261 15.08 -13.84 -2.97
C LYS A 261 15.97 -14.82 -2.22
N ARG A 262 15.94 -14.80 -0.89
CA ARG A 262 16.69 -15.74 -0.05
C ARG A 262 16.18 -17.16 -0.23
N GLU A 263 14.86 -17.36 -0.23
CA GLU A 263 14.27 -18.68 -0.43
C GLU A 263 14.57 -19.25 -1.81
N TYR A 264 14.56 -18.42 -2.86
CA TYR A 264 14.95 -18.82 -4.21
C TYR A 264 16.39 -19.34 -4.24
N GLN A 265 17.34 -18.62 -3.62
CA GLN A 265 18.73 -19.08 -3.51
C GLN A 265 18.86 -20.39 -2.72
N ASN A 266 18.09 -20.54 -1.65
CA ASN A 266 18.05 -21.78 -0.86
C ASN A 266 17.52 -22.96 -1.69
N ILE A 267 16.52 -22.72 -2.54
CA ILE A 267 15.97 -23.73 -3.46
C ILE A 267 17.03 -24.14 -4.48
N GLU A 268 17.68 -23.20 -5.16
CA GLU A 268 18.75 -23.50 -6.13
C GLU A 268 19.87 -24.33 -5.49
N GLN A 269 20.37 -23.94 -4.32
CA GLN A 269 21.40 -24.70 -3.60
C GLN A 269 20.94 -26.10 -3.22
N TYR A 270 19.70 -26.24 -2.75
CA TYR A 270 19.13 -27.55 -2.41
C TYR A 270 19.04 -28.46 -3.65
N PHE A 271 18.66 -27.90 -4.80
CA PHE A 271 18.67 -28.60 -6.08
C PHE A 271 20.06 -29.09 -6.46
N ASP A 272 21.05 -28.20 -6.44
CA ASP A 272 22.42 -28.52 -6.82
C ASP A 272 23.04 -29.58 -5.91
N GLN A 273 22.78 -29.52 -4.60
CA GLN A 273 23.37 -30.47 -3.65
C GLN A 273 22.64 -31.82 -3.62
N THR A 274 21.31 -31.81 -3.77
CA THR A 274 20.49 -33.02 -3.56
C THR A 274 20.23 -33.77 -4.87
N PHE A 275 19.82 -33.06 -5.93
CA PHE A 275 19.36 -33.70 -7.17
C PHE A 275 20.50 -34.01 -8.14
N GLN A 276 21.55 -33.18 -8.20
CA GLN A 276 22.71 -33.49 -9.06
C GLN A 276 23.48 -34.73 -8.57
N ASN A 277 23.45 -35.00 -7.26
CA ASN A 277 24.18 -36.11 -6.64
C ASN A 277 23.35 -37.39 -6.48
N TRP A 278 22.17 -37.45 -7.10
CA TRP A 278 21.36 -38.66 -7.02
C TRP A 278 22.04 -39.84 -7.72
N PRO A 279 21.98 -41.05 -7.13
CA PRO A 279 22.55 -42.24 -7.74
C PRO A 279 22.02 -42.42 -9.17
N ALA A 280 22.80 -42.93 -10.11
CA ALA A 280 22.28 -43.23 -11.46
C ALA A 280 21.62 -44.64 -11.54
N SER A 281 21.62 -45.41 -10.44
CA SER A 281 21.19 -46.82 -10.42
C SER A 281 19.68 -46.98 -10.56
N GLN A 282 19.29 -48.08 -11.23
CA GLN A 282 17.90 -48.45 -11.53
C GLN A 282 17.11 -49.00 -10.32
N SER A 283 17.78 -49.50 -9.27
CA SER A 283 17.14 -49.99 -8.04
C SER A 283 17.59 -49.15 -6.85
N LEU A 284 16.64 -48.67 -6.05
CA LEU A 284 16.92 -47.95 -4.82
C LEU A 284 17.06 -48.92 -3.64
N SER A 285 17.96 -48.60 -2.72
CA SER A 285 17.97 -49.23 -1.40
C SER A 285 16.84 -48.66 -0.52
N GLN A 286 16.44 -49.40 0.52
CA GLN A 286 15.41 -48.93 1.46
C GLN A 286 15.77 -47.59 2.13
N ALA A 287 17.07 -47.39 2.44
CA ALA A 287 17.54 -46.14 3.03
C ALA A 287 17.43 -44.95 2.05
N GLU A 288 17.68 -45.19 0.76
CA GLU A 288 17.46 -44.17 -0.28
C GLU A 288 15.97 -43.87 -0.43
N LEU A 289 15.11 -44.89 -0.45
CA LEU A 289 13.66 -44.72 -0.53
C LEU A 289 13.10 -43.92 0.66
N ASP A 290 13.55 -44.20 1.88
CA ASP A 290 13.14 -43.45 3.08
C ASP A 290 13.61 -41.99 3.01
N LYS A 291 14.83 -41.75 2.50
CA LYS A 291 15.34 -40.40 2.24
C LYS A 291 14.50 -39.65 1.20
N PHE A 292 14.13 -40.29 0.08
CA PHE A 292 13.23 -39.69 -0.90
C PHE A 292 11.88 -39.30 -0.30
N LYS A 293 11.31 -40.12 0.57
CA LYS A 293 10.05 -39.81 1.27
C LYS A 293 10.18 -38.59 2.17
N GLU A 294 11.32 -38.41 2.83
CA GLU A 294 11.63 -37.21 3.61
C GLU A 294 11.81 -35.97 2.71
N ASP A 295 12.56 -36.11 1.61
CA ASP A 295 12.79 -35.06 0.62
C ASP A 295 11.46 -34.57 0.01
N ILE A 296 10.51 -35.46 -0.31
CA ILE A 296 9.18 -35.08 -0.80
C ILE A 296 8.47 -34.16 0.19
N LYS A 297 8.48 -34.50 1.48
CA LYS A 297 7.81 -33.70 2.52
C LYS A 297 8.45 -32.33 2.62
N SER A 298 9.78 -32.28 2.64
CA SER A 298 10.57 -31.04 2.71
C SER A 298 10.31 -30.14 1.50
N VAL A 299 10.45 -30.67 0.28
CA VAL A 299 10.25 -29.94 -0.98
C VAL A 299 8.82 -29.44 -1.09
N SER A 300 7.83 -30.24 -0.71
CA SER A 300 6.43 -29.85 -0.78
C SER A 300 6.09 -28.72 0.19
N GLN A 301 6.63 -28.74 1.41
CA GLN A 301 6.46 -27.65 2.36
C GLN A 301 7.09 -26.36 1.82
N LYS A 302 8.33 -26.44 1.30
CA LYS A 302 9.01 -25.33 0.65
C LYS A 302 8.20 -24.77 -0.52
N ALA A 303 7.60 -25.62 -1.34
CA ALA A 303 6.78 -25.21 -2.46
C ALA A 303 5.52 -24.44 -2.01
N LEU A 304 4.84 -24.91 -0.97
CA LEU A 304 3.70 -24.21 -0.41
C LEU A 304 4.08 -22.83 0.14
N ASP A 305 5.19 -22.75 0.89
CA ASP A 305 5.64 -21.48 1.47
C ASP A 305 6.12 -20.51 0.38
N TYR A 306 6.82 -20.99 -0.64
CA TYR A 306 7.25 -20.20 -1.79
C TYR A 306 6.06 -19.66 -2.61
N SER A 307 5.04 -20.49 -2.82
CA SER A 307 3.78 -20.08 -3.48
C SER A 307 3.07 -18.97 -2.71
N ARG A 308 3.07 -19.02 -1.37
CA ARG A 308 2.53 -17.94 -0.52
C ARG A 308 3.29 -16.63 -0.73
N LEU A 309 4.62 -16.67 -0.75
CA LEU A 309 5.45 -15.49 -1.00
C LEU A 309 5.15 -14.85 -2.37
N LEU A 310 5.05 -15.65 -3.43
CA LEU A 310 4.66 -15.17 -4.76
C LEU A 310 3.26 -14.53 -4.77
N ARG A 311 2.30 -15.18 -4.09
CA ARG A 311 0.94 -14.66 -3.96
C ARG A 311 0.92 -13.34 -3.19
N ASP A 312 1.74 -13.20 -2.15
CA ASP A 312 1.84 -11.98 -1.36
C ASP A 312 2.44 -10.83 -2.19
N LEU A 313 3.47 -11.11 -3.02
CA LEU A 313 3.98 -10.13 -3.98
C LEU A 313 2.88 -9.63 -4.92
N ASP A 314 2.08 -10.55 -5.50
CA ASP A 314 0.99 -10.21 -6.39
C ASP A 314 -0.16 -9.47 -5.68
N HIS A 315 -0.46 -9.85 -4.43
CA HIS A 315 -1.45 -9.16 -3.62
C HIS A 315 -1.12 -7.67 -3.44
N TYR A 316 0.15 -7.35 -3.19
CA TYR A 316 0.59 -5.96 -3.10
C TYR A 316 0.57 -5.24 -4.45
N ARG A 317 0.88 -5.92 -5.57
CA ARG A 317 0.69 -5.37 -6.92
C ARG A 317 -0.75 -4.92 -7.13
N LEU A 318 -1.71 -5.79 -6.82
CA LEU A 318 -3.15 -5.49 -6.94
C LEU A 318 -3.57 -4.35 -6.02
N THR A 319 -3.04 -4.31 -4.79
CA THR A 319 -3.29 -3.21 -3.84
C THR A 319 -2.82 -1.87 -4.40
N ILE A 320 -1.65 -1.83 -5.05
CA ILE A 320 -1.14 -0.63 -5.73
C ILE A 320 -2.06 -0.23 -6.88
N THR A 321 -2.46 -1.17 -7.74
CA THR A 321 -3.36 -0.89 -8.88
C THR A 321 -4.68 -0.29 -8.40
N ILE A 322 -5.33 -0.89 -7.40
CA ILE A 322 -6.62 -0.42 -6.87
C ILE A 322 -6.50 0.99 -6.31
N ASN A 323 -5.47 1.27 -5.51
CA ASN A 323 -5.32 2.56 -4.87
C ASN A 323 -4.82 3.65 -5.84
N ALA A 324 -4.05 3.29 -6.86
CA ALA A 324 -3.69 4.21 -7.94
C ALA A 324 -4.95 4.65 -8.74
N GLU A 325 -5.86 3.74 -9.03
CA GLU A 325 -7.13 4.10 -9.70
C GLU A 325 -8.07 4.89 -8.78
N ASN A 326 -8.11 4.60 -7.48
CA ASN A 326 -8.85 5.42 -6.52
C ASN A 326 -8.28 6.85 -6.45
N TYR A 327 -6.95 6.99 -6.37
CA TYR A 327 -6.27 8.29 -6.42
C TYR A 327 -6.62 9.06 -7.70
N LYS A 328 -6.58 8.37 -8.84
CA LYS A 328 -6.94 8.93 -10.16
C LYS A 328 -8.39 9.40 -10.23
N ARG A 329 -9.32 8.65 -9.64
CA ARG A 329 -10.73 9.06 -9.58
C ARG A 329 -10.89 10.34 -8.75
N GLU A 330 -10.30 10.39 -7.55
CA GLU A 330 -10.36 11.61 -6.72
C GLU A 330 -9.76 12.81 -7.44
N LEU A 331 -8.62 12.63 -8.12
CA LEU A 331 -7.99 13.71 -8.84
C LEU A 331 -8.84 14.22 -10.02
N ARG A 332 -9.52 13.32 -10.74
CA ARG A 332 -10.50 13.70 -11.79
C ARG A 332 -11.70 14.44 -11.22
N ASP A 333 -12.16 14.08 -10.02
CA ASP A 333 -13.27 14.75 -9.36
C ASP A 333 -12.89 16.20 -8.98
N ILE A 334 -11.64 16.42 -8.54
CA ILE A 334 -11.10 17.78 -8.33
C ILE A 334 -10.97 18.51 -9.68
N SER A 335 -10.34 17.90 -10.68
CA SER A 335 -10.10 18.54 -11.98
C SER A 335 -11.40 18.90 -12.71
N GLY A 336 -12.45 18.09 -12.56
CA GLY A 336 -13.77 18.36 -13.16
C GLY A 336 -14.45 19.60 -12.57
N LYS A 337 -14.16 19.94 -11.31
CA LYS A 337 -14.66 21.15 -10.63
C LYS A 337 -13.73 22.35 -10.82
N LEU A 338 -12.45 22.10 -11.12
CA LEU A 338 -11.41 23.12 -11.30
C LEU A 338 -10.71 22.98 -12.68
N PRO A 339 -11.43 23.16 -13.81
CA PRO A 339 -10.91 22.86 -15.14
C PRO A 339 -9.78 23.79 -15.61
N GLN A 340 -9.55 24.90 -14.91
CA GLN A 340 -8.53 25.90 -15.24
C GLN A 340 -7.30 25.81 -14.32
N ASP A 341 -7.35 25.01 -13.26
CA ASP A 341 -6.23 24.84 -12.34
C ASP A 341 -5.27 23.76 -12.86
N ASP A 342 -3.97 24.03 -12.69
CA ASP A 342 -2.93 23.04 -12.96
C ASP A 342 -2.81 22.08 -11.76
N LEU A 343 -3.13 20.81 -11.99
CA LEU A 343 -3.00 19.73 -11.01
C LEU A 343 -1.87 18.75 -11.36
N SER A 344 -1.03 19.09 -12.35
CA SER A 344 0.04 18.21 -12.85
C SER A 344 0.99 17.77 -11.75
N PHE A 345 1.24 18.62 -10.76
CA PHE A 345 2.02 18.27 -9.57
C PHE A 345 1.50 17.01 -8.88
N LEU A 346 0.18 16.86 -8.73
CA LEU A 346 -0.44 15.68 -8.11
C LEU A 346 -0.46 14.46 -9.05
N GLU A 347 -0.44 14.67 -10.37
CA GLU A 347 -0.43 13.59 -11.38
C GLU A 347 0.93 12.89 -11.49
N THR A 348 2.02 13.55 -11.09
CA THR A 348 3.38 12.99 -11.10
C THR A 348 3.47 11.63 -10.40
N PHE A 349 2.68 11.43 -9.34
CA PHE A 349 2.62 10.20 -8.56
C PHE A 349 2.19 8.97 -9.38
N PHE A 350 1.50 9.15 -10.52
CA PHE A 350 1.18 8.02 -11.40
C PHE A 350 2.43 7.37 -12.01
N ASN A 351 3.51 8.14 -12.20
CA ASN A 351 4.77 7.58 -12.66
C ASN A 351 5.35 6.60 -11.63
N ASP A 352 5.30 6.96 -10.34
CA ASP A 352 5.73 6.09 -9.25
C ASP A 352 4.87 4.83 -9.19
N CYS A 353 3.55 4.98 -9.26
CA CYS A 353 2.61 3.85 -9.29
C CYS A 353 2.94 2.86 -10.43
N ARG A 354 3.24 3.38 -11.62
CA ARG A 354 3.63 2.58 -12.79
C ARG A 354 4.94 1.86 -12.54
N LEU A 355 5.98 2.57 -12.10
CA LEU A 355 7.30 2.01 -11.82
C LEU A 355 7.24 0.89 -10.77
N PHE A 356 6.45 1.07 -9.71
CA PHE A 356 6.25 0.02 -8.70
C PHE A 356 5.61 -1.22 -9.29
N GLN A 357 4.54 -1.06 -10.09
CA GLN A 357 3.86 -2.20 -10.72
C GLN A 357 4.77 -2.94 -11.70
N GLU A 358 5.53 -2.21 -12.54
CA GLU A 358 6.49 -2.78 -13.48
C GLU A 358 7.59 -3.56 -12.76
N GLN A 359 8.11 -3.03 -11.65
CA GLN A 359 9.13 -3.72 -10.86
C GLN A 359 8.59 -5.00 -10.22
N ILE A 360 7.41 -4.94 -9.60
CA ILE A 360 6.78 -6.13 -9.00
C ILE A 360 6.48 -7.18 -10.07
N GLN A 361 6.03 -6.75 -11.25
CA GLN A 361 5.79 -7.64 -12.38
C GLN A 361 7.07 -8.37 -12.82
N SER A 362 8.18 -7.63 -12.91
CA SER A 362 9.49 -8.19 -13.22
C SER A 362 9.93 -9.22 -12.17
N ASP A 363 9.78 -8.89 -10.88
CA ASP A 363 10.11 -9.78 -9.77
C ASP A 363 9.27 -11.06 -9.79
N LEU A 364 7.97 -10.96 -10.03
CA LEU A 364 7.08 -12.12 -10.20
C LEU A 364 7.52 -13.01 -11.37
N GLY A 365 7.90 -12.39 -12.49
CA GLY A 365 8.41 -13.12 -13.67
C GLY A 365 9.73 -13.85 -13.37
N TYR A 366 10.64 -13.20 -12.65
CA TYR A 366 11.92 -13.78 -12.26
C TYR A 366 11.76 -14.94 -11.27
N PHE A 367 11.03 -14.71 -10.17
CA PHE A 367 10.85 -15.70 -9.10
C PHE A 367 9.86 -16.81 -9.44
N GLY A 368 9.00 -16.62 -10.44
CA GLY A 368 8.12 -17.68 -10.95
C GLY A 368 8.87 -18.95 -11.36
N ASN A 369 10.12 -18.82 -11.81
CA ASN A 369 10.98 -19.95 -12.16
C ASN A 369 11.30 -20.87 -10.96
N GLY A 370 11.30 -20.34 -9.73
CA GLY A 370 11.56 -21.14 -8.52
C GLY A 370 10.46 -22.17 -8.26
N THR A 371 9.21 -21.83 -8.58
CA THR A 371 8.08 -22.77 -8.53
C THR A 371 8.26 -23.90 -9.54
N ALA A 372 8.67 -23.57 -10.76
CA ALA A 372 8.92 -24.57 -11.81
C ALA A 372 10.05 -25.53 -11.42
N LEU A 373 11.13 -25.02 -10.80
CA LEU A 373 12.18 -25.86 -10.24
C LEU A 373 11.58 -26.85 -9.24
N LEU A 374 10.92 -26.36 -8.17
CA LEU A 374 10.31 -27.22 -7.15
C LEU A 374 9.33 -28.26 -7.71
N GLU A 375 8.52 -27.90 -8.70
CA GLU A 375 7.64 -28.85 -9.40
C GLU A 375 8.43 -29.93 -10.16
N GLN A 376 9.53 -29.54 -10.81
CA GLN A 376 10.43 -30.47 -11.48
C GLN A 376 11.10 -31.42 -10.48
N ALA A 377 11.54 -30.94 -9.30
CA ALA A 377 12.01 -31.81 -8.21
C ALA A 377 10.94 -32.84 -7.84
N LEU A 378 9.73 -32.38 -7.51
CA LEU A 378 8.66 -33.26 -7.08
C LEU A 378 8.32 -34.29 -8.15
N SER A 379 8.33 -33.90 -9.44
CA SER A 379 8.09 -34.81 -10.55
C SER A 379 9.22 -35.82 -10.73
N ALA A 380 10.47 -35.40 -10.56
CA ALA A 380 11.63 -36.28 -10.61
C ALA A 380 11.65 -37.29 -9.45
N ILE A 381 11.31 -36.85 -8.23
CA ILE A 381 11.18 -37.76 -7.08
C ILE A 381 10.07 -38.77 -7.34
N ARG A 382 8.89 -38.32 -7.81
CA ARG A 382 7.75 -39.20 -8.15
C ARG A 382 8.15 -40.29 -9.13
N ALA A 383 8.69 -39.90 -10.29
CA ALA A 383 9.09 -40.84 -11.33
C ALA A 383 10.02 -41.93 -10.77
N ARG A 384 10.90 -41.56 -9.84
CA ARG A 384 11.86 -42.49 -9.28
C ARG A 384 11.29 -43.41 -8.20
N VAL A 385 10.43 -42.89 -7.32
CA VAL A 385 9.71 -43.69 -6.32
C VAL A 385 8.71 -44.63 -7.00
N ASP A 386 8.02 -44.18 -8.04
CA ASP A 386 7.05 -44.98 -8.81
C ASP A 386 7.72 -46.12 -9.59
N ILE A 387 8.97 -45.91 -10.08
CA ILE A 387 9.78 -46.96 -10.71
C ILE A 387 10.21 -48.04 -9.71
N ASP A 388 10.51 -47.67 -8.47
CA ASP A 388 11.01 -48.60 -7.44
C ASP A 388 9.88 -49.28 -6.63
N GLN A 389 8.75 -48.58 -6.44
CA GLN A 389 7.54 -49.07 -5.79
C GLN A 389 6.33 -49.02 -6.73
N ALA A 390 6.37 -49.78 -7.81
CA ALA A 390 5.17 -50.15 -8.54
C ALA A 390 4.27 -51.04 -7.65
N GLU A 391 3.47 -50.44 -6.74
CA GLU A 391 2.05 -50.77 -6.50
C GLU A 391 1.36 -50.22 -5.23
N ARG A 392 1.98 -49.54 -4.23
CA ARG A 392 1.31 -49.45 -2.89
C ARG A 392 1.09 -48.12 -2.16
N GLU A 393 1.57 -46.95 -2.59
CA GLU A 393 1.38 -45.71 -1.78
C GLU A 393 0.43 -44.66 -2.37
N LYS A 394 -0.88 -44.97 -2.42
CA LYS A 394 -1.98 -44.05 -2.79
C LYS A 394 -2.07 -42.76 -1.93
N ARG A 395 -1.38 -42.70 -0.79
CA ARG A 395 -1.33 -41.52 0.10
C ARG A 395 -0.33 -40.48 -0.38
N LEU A 396 0.78 -40.92 -0.96
CA LEU A 396 1.85 -40.06 -1.46
C LEU A 396 1.35 -39.29 -2.69
N GLU A 397 0.78 -40.00 -3.68
CA GLU A 397 0.16 -39.40 -4.87
C GLU A 397 -0.91 -38.35 -4.54
N ARG A 398 -1.79 -38.62 -3.56
CA ARG A 398 -2.86 -37.69 -3.17
C ARG A 398 -2.35 -36.40 -2.54
N TRP A 399 -1.37 -36.49 -1.63
CA TRP A 399 -0.80 -35.31 -0.99
C TRP A 399 -0.03 -34.45 -1.99
N ILE A 400 0.69 -35.12 -2.88
CA ILE A 400 1.45 -34.53 -3.96
C ILE A 400 0.55 -33.85 -5.01
N ALA A 401 -0.57 -34.46 -5.39
CA ALA A 401 -1.54 -33.86 -6.31
C ALA A 401 -2.17 -32.58 -5.74
N LEU A 402 -2.38 -32.55 -4.42
CA LEU A 402 -2.92 -31.41 -3.69
C LEU A 402 -1.92 -30.24 -3.64
N VAL A 403 -0.62 -30.53 -3.55
CA VAL A 403 0.46 -29.53 -3.63
C VAL A 403 0.61 -29.00 -5.06
N GLY A 404 0.60 -29.88 -6.08
CA GLY A 404 0.72 -29.48 -7.48
C GLY A 404 -0.42 -28.58 -7.98
N THR A 405 -1.63 -28.74 -7.45
CA THR A 405 -2.76 -27.84 -7.77
C THR A 405 -2.61 -26.46 -7.13
N GLY A 406 -2.00 -26.35 -5.95
CA GLY A 406 -1.71 -25.06 -5.31
C GLY A 406 -0.63 -24.24 -6.05
N LEU A 407 0.41 -24.91 -6.55
CA LEU A 407 1.52 -24.28 -7.28
C LEU A 407 1.11 -23.75 -8.66
N ALA A 408 0.32 -24.52 -9.41
CA ALA A 408 -0.20 -24.12 -10.72
C ALA A 408 -1.04 -22.83 -10.67
N VAL A 409 -1.84 -22.63 -9.61
CA VAL A 409 -2.65 -21.41 -9.44
C VAL A 409 -1.78 -20.16 -9.19
N SER A 410 -0.65 -20.30 -8.48
CA SER A 410 0.31 -19.20 -8.30
C SER A 410 1.16 -18.88 -9.54
N ALA A 411 1.38 -19.85 -10.43
CA ALA A 411 2.16 -19.65 -11.66
C ALA A 411 1.33 -18.97 -12.78
N ILE A 412 0.01 -19.15 -12.80
CA ILE A 412 -0.88 -18.54 -13.81
C ILE A 412 -0.99 -17.02 -13.60
N SER A 413 -0.85 -16.52 -12.37
CA SER A 413 -0.81 -15.07 -12.08
C SER A 413 0.43 -14.38 -12.69
N ALA A 414 1.54 -15.10 -12.81
CA ALA A 414 2.78 -14.60 -13.42
C ALA A 414 2.74 -14.61 -14.96
N GLN A 415 1.97 -15.50 -15.58
CA GLN A 415 1.99 -15.71 -17.04
C GLN A 415 0.91 -14.96 -17.83
N THR A 416 -0.09 -14.34 -17.18
CA THR A 416 -1.15 -13.59 -17.88
C THR A 416 -0.81 -12.12 -18.18
N ALA A 417 0.35 -11.60 -17.77
CA ALA A 417 0.76 -10.22 -18.03
C ALA A 417 1.61 -10.04 -19.31
N GLY A 418 1.69 -11.07 -20.16
CA GLY A 418 2.51 -11.08 -21.38
C GLY A 418 1.77 -10.75 -22.68
N LYS A 419 0.62 -10.07 -22.63
CA LYS A 419 0.02 -9.43 -23.81
C LYS A 419 -0.31 -7.98 -23.46
N PRO A 420 0.12 -6.98 -24.25
CA PRO A 420 -0.43 -5.65 -24.14
C PRO A 420 -1.95 -5.77 -24.24
N LEU A 421 -2.67 -4.93 -23.49
CA LEU A 421 -4.13 -4.80 -23.51
C LEU A 421 -4.72 -4.51 -24.91
N GLU A 422 -3.90 -4.43 -25.97
CA GLU A 422 -4.30 -4.15 -27.34
C GLU A 422 -5.08 -5.28 -28.02
N SER A 423 -5.06 -6.53 -27.53
CA SER A 423 -5.89 -7.59 -28.11
C SER A 423 -7.31 -7.70 -27.54
N ILE A 424 -7.73 -6.78 -26.67
CA ILE A 424 -9.12 -6.69 -26.15
C ILE A 424 -9.81 -5.39 -26.59
N ILE A 425 -9.10 -4.45 -27.21
CA ILE A 425 -9.68 -3.23 -27.76
C ILE A 425 -9.46 -3.20 -29.27
N ASP A 426 -10.26 -4.00 -30.00
CA ASP A 426 -10.54 -3.69 -31.39
C ASP A 426 -11.46 -2.44 -31.41
N PRO A 427 -11.07 -1.29 -31.99
CA PRO A 427 -11.76 -0.01 -31.82
C PRO A 427 -13.13 0.12 -32.51
N LYS A 428 -13.81 -0.98 -32.86
CA LYS A 428 -15.05 -0.94 -33.65
C LYS A 428 -16.31 -1.50 -32.99
N GLN A 429 -16.29 -1.81 -31.70
CA GLN A 429 -17.54 -2.01 -30.95
C GLN A 429 -17.51 -1.22 -29.66
N SER A 430 -18.31 -0.15 -29.64
CA SER A 430 -18.65 0.59 -28.43
C SER A 430 -19.31 -0.37 -27.44
N LEU A 431 -18.64 -0.67 -26.33
CA LEU A 431 -19.31 -1.13 -25.12
C LEU A 431 -20.02 0.08 -24.53
N ASP A 432 -21.24 0.33 -25.01
CA ASP A 432 -22.19 1.19 -24.31
C ASP A 432 -22.44 0.57 -22.93
N CYS A 433 -21.83 1.15 -21.90
CA CYS A 433 -22.21 0.88 -20.53
C CYS A 433 -23.66 1.37 -20.36
N PRO A 434 -24.60 0.51 -19.92
CA PRO A 434 -25.96 0.97 -19.66
C PRO A 434 -25.91 2.05 -18.59
N LYS A 435 -26.55 3.19 -18.87
CA LYS A 435 -26.77 4.26 -17.89
C LYS A 435 -27.74 3.77 -16.80
N ALA A 436 -27.23 3.01 -15.84
CA ALA A 436 -27.90 2.75 -14.57
C ALA A 436 -26.86 2.32 -13.52
N GLY A 437 -26.53 3.25 -12.61
CA GLY A 437 -25.93 3.07 -11.27
C GLY A 437 -24.71 2.15 -11.09
N VAL A 438 -23.67 2.68 -10.44
CA VAL A 438 -22.34 2.17 -9.95
C VAL A 438 -22.16 0.67 -9.59
N THR A 439 -23.20 -0.15 -9.62
CA THR A 439 -23.24 -1.58 -9.26
C THR A 439 -22.49 -2.57 -10.18
N PRO A 440 -22.25 -2.37 -11.51
CA PRO A 440 -21.72 -3.45 -12.36
C PRO A 440 -20.22 -3.73 -12.26
N CYS A 441 -19.40 -2.79 -11.77
CA CYS A 441 -17.95 -3.01 -11.69
C CYS A 441 -17.56 -3.95 -10.53
N LEU A 442 -18.28 -3.87 -9.41
CA LEU A 442 -18.06 -4.74 -8.24
C LEU A 442 -18.54 -6.18 -8.51
N THR A 443 -19.64 -6.36 -9.25
CA THR A 443 -20.08 -7.69 -9.67
C THR A 443 -19.09 -8.31 -10.65
N TYR A 444 -18.41 -7.55 -11.50
CA TYR A 444 -17.37 -8.08 -12.38
C TYR A 444 -16.17 -8.66 -11.60
N SER A 445 -15.70 -7.97 -10.55
CA SER A 445 -14.60 -8.46 -9.70
C SER A 445 -15.01 -9.66 -8.84
N VAL A 446 -16.23 -9.68 -8.31
CA VAL A 446 -16.76 -10.83 -7.55
C VAL A 446 -17.00 -12.03 -8.46
N VAL A 447 -17.56 -11.83 -9.65
CA VAL A 447 -17.75 -12.90 -10.65
C VAL A 447 -16.40 -13.41 -11.15
N PHE A 448 -15.39 -12.56 -11.30
CA PHE A 448 -14.04 -12.99 -11.69
C PHE A 448 -13.38 -13.87 -10.62
N VAL A 449 -13.48 -13.47 -9.35
CA VAL A 449 -13.00 -14.28 -8.20
C VAL A 449 -13.80 -15.58 -8.08
N LEU A 450 -15.13 -15.53 -8.17
CA LEU A 450 -16.00 -16.71 -8.13
C LEU A 450 -15.78 -17.63 -9.34
N PHE A 451 -15.45 -17.08 -10.51
CA PHE A 451 -15.09 -17.84 -11.70
C PHE A 451 -13.75 -18.57 -11.48
N HIS A 452 -12.74 -17.91 -10.90
CA HIS A 452 -11.45 -18.55 -10.61
C HIS A 452 -11.55 -19.60 -9.51
N VAL A 453 -12.34 -19.33 -8.46
CA VAL A 453 -12.68 -20.32 -7.42
C VAL A 453 -13.48 -21.48 -8.03
N GLY A 454 -14.44 -21.20 -8.91
CA GLY A 454 -15.26 -22.19 -9.61
C GLY A 454 -14.45 -23.08 -10.54
N VAL A 455 -13.53 -22.51 -11.32
CA VAL A 455 -12.57 -23.25 -12.16
C VAL A 455 -11.67 -24.12 -11.29
N GLY A 456 -11.21 -23.62 -10.14
CA GLY A 456 -10.44 -24.40 -9.16
C GLY A 456 -11.23 -25.60 -8.59
N VAL A 457 -12.49 -25.39 -8.23
CA VAL A 457 -13.38 -26.46 -7.73
C VAL A 457 -13.69 -27.48 -8.81
N ILE A 458 -13.96 -27.05 -10.05
CA ILE A 458 -14.21 -27.95 -11.18
C ILE A 458 -12.95 -28.76 -11.51
N GLY A 459 -11.77 -28.13 -11.52
CA GLY A 459 -10.49 -28.82 -11.69
C GLY A 459 -10.26 -29.88 -10.62
N ALA A 460 -10.51 -29.55 -9.35
CA ALA A 460 -10.41 -30.49 -8.24
C ALA A 460 -11.39 -31.68 -8.37
N LEU A 461 -12.62 -31.42 -8.83
CA LEU A 461 -13.64 -32.45 -9.03
C LEU A 461 -13.32 -33.36 -10.23
N ILE A 462 -12.79 -32.81 -11.33
CA ILE A 462 -12.33 -33.58 -12.49
C ILE A 462 -11.17 -34.48 -12.09
N VAL A 463 -10.17 -33.95 -11.38
CA VAL A 463 -9.02 -34.73 -10.90
C VAL A 463 -9.49 -35.82 -9.93
N ASN A 464 -10.40 -35.52 -8.99
CA ASN A 464 -10.97 -36.52 -8.09
C ASN A 464 -11.79 -37.59 -8.83
N GLY A 465 -12.51 -37.21 -9.89
CA GLY A 465 -13.25 -38.14 -10.76
C GLY A 465 -12.34 -39.08 -11.53
N ILE A 466 -11.25 -38.56 -12.11
CA ILE A 466 -10.24 -39.35 -12.82
C ILE A 466 -9.56 -40.33 -11.85
N LEU A 467 -9.16 -39.87 -10.66
CA LEU A 467 -8.55 -40.71 -9.62
C LEU A 467 -9.49 -41.86 -9.17
N ASN A 468 -10.79 -41.58 -9.05
CA ASN A 468 -11.79 -42.61 -8.70
C ASN A 468 -12.03 -43.62 -9.84
N LEU A 469 -11.97 -43.17 -11.09
CA LEU A 469 -12.10 -44.05 -12.25
C LEU A 469 -10.88 -44.97 -12.42
N VAL A 470 -9.67 -44.44 -12.22
CA VAL A 470 -8.43 -45.22 -12.22
C VAL A 470 -8.44 -46.25 -11.09
N SER A 471 -8.83 -45.85 -9.86
CA SER A 471 -8.93 -46.77 -8.72
C SER A 471 -9.98 -47.87 -8.89
N LYS A 472 -11.07 -47.64 -9.64
CA LYS A 472 -12.09 -48.68 -9.94
C LYS A 472 -11.63 -49.65 -11.03
N ARG A 473 -10.79 -49.19 -11.97
CA ARG A 473 -10.27 -50.03 -13.06
C ARG A 473 -9.26 -51.07 -12.55
N GLU A 474 -8.42 -50.67 -11.59
CA GLU A 474 -7.46 -51.57 -10.90
C GLU A 474 -8.14 -52.68 -10.08
N GLN A 475 -9.29 -52.38 -9.46
CA GLN A 475 -10.05 -53.39 -8.70
C GLN A 475 -10.84 -54.36 -9.61
N GLY A 476 -11.13 -53.98 -10.85
CA GLY A 476 -11.87 -54.81 -11.80
C GLY A 476 -11.01 -55.83 -12.57
N THR A 477 -9.70 -55.60 -12.68
CA THR A 477 -8.77 -56.50 -13.39
C THR A 477 -8.21 -57.61 -12.50
N GLY A 478 -8.14 -57.42 -11.17
CA GLY A 478 -7.63 -58.43 -10.23
C GLY A 478 -8.53 -59.66 -10.03
N ASN A 479 -9.81 -59.62 -10.42
CA ASN A 479 -10.75 -60.73 -10.24
C ASN A 479 -10.96 -61.61 -11.49
N ARG A 480 -10.24 -61.38 -12.60
CA ARG A 480 -10.44 -62.13 -13.86
C ARG A 480 -9.35 -63.15 -14.22
N GLU A 481 -8.28 -63.28 -13.44
CA GLU A 481 -7.18 -64.23 -13.73
C GLU A 481 -7.13 -65.47 -12.82
N GLN A 482 -8.13 -65.72 -11.97
CA GLN A 482 -8.13 -66.88 -11.05
C GLN A 482 -9.19 -67.97 -11.33
N GLY A 483 -9.65 -68.12 -12.57
CA GLY A 483 -10.73 -69.09 -12.83
C GLY A 483 -10.82 -69.66 -14.23
N THR A 484 -9.80 -70.38 -14.71
CA THR A 484 -9.97 -71.59 -15.53
C THR A 484 -8.66 -72.39 -15.58
N GLY A 485 -8.51 -73.33 -14.64
CA GLY A 485 -7.47 -74.35 -14.66
C GLY A 485 -7.95 -75.57 -13.89
N ASN A 486 -8.21 -76.65 -14.64
CA ASN A 486 -8.48 -78.03 -14.24
C ASN A 486 -9.87 -78.42 -13.73
N ARG A 487 -10.59 -79.20 -14.56
CA ARG A 487 -11.15 -80.51 -14.18
C ARG A 487 -11.34 -81.39 -15.42
N GLU A 488 -10.72 -82.57 -15.32
CA GLU A 488 -10.92 -83.89 -16.00
C GLU A 488 -11.13 -83.98 -17.51
#